data_AF-A0A5M9WZM0-F1
#
_entry.id   AF-A0A5M9WZM0-F1
#
_cell.length_a   1.000
_cell.length_b   1.000
_cell.length_c   1.000
_cell.angle_alpha   90.00
_cell.angle_beta   90.00
_cell.angle_gamma   90.00
#
_symmetry.space_group_name_H-M   'P 1'
#
loop_
_entity.id
_entity.type
_entity.pdbx_description
1 polymer ?
#
loop_
_entity_poly.entity_id
_entity_poly.type
_entity_poly.pdbx_seq_one_letter_code
_entity_poly.pdbx_strand_id
1 'polypeptide(L)'
;MKKNIGIIVLTVGLIISLFYNFQLKEYKEVQQHNYNLKLNHGLQIGIKESINNLDVVIKTLKDKSPKEQIIRSLGDLIVSLKVGEEAFTFLDSDFQEEGQASSYLIYNTFRDFYAYAKVDLMGDIASNQFSLDLDSRNKLVNDIGILKKDLEYIDSQFNEDVLKDQSPKWIEDKWKELVTERINQHPDFKLYERMKMEYNL
;
A
#
# COMPACT_ATOMS: atom_id res chain seq x y z
N MET A 1 51.02 39.91 -2.66
CA MET A 1 49.55 40.15 -2.82
C MET A 1 48.78 38.97 -3.42
N LYS A 2 49.29 38.20 -4.39
CA LYS A 2 48.57 37.06 -5.01
C LYS A 2 48.16 35.92 -4.04
N LYS A 3 48.91 35.66 -2.97
CA LYS A 3 48.61 34.62 -1.96
C LYS A 3 47.34 34.88 -1.14
N ASN A 4 47.01 36.15 -0.85
CA ASN A 4 45.85 36.50 -0.02
C ASN A 4 44.53 36.39 -0.81
N ILE A 5 44.57 36.60 -2.13
CA ILE A 5 43.39 36.48 -2.99
C ILE A 5 42.92 35.03 -3.07
N GLY A 6 43.86 34.07 -3.17
CA GLY A 6 43.51 32.63 -3.19
C GLY A 6 42.87 32.16 -1.88
N ILE A 7 43.35 32.66 -0.74
CA ILE A 7 42.76 32.37 0.59
C ILE A 7 41.35 32.95 0.67
N ILE A 8 41.15 34.21 0.26
CA ILE A 8 39.84 34.86 0.26
C ILE A 8 38.84 34.11 -0.62
N VAL A 9 39.23 33.69 -1.82
CA VAL A 9 38.37 32.91 -2.73
C VAL A 9 37.98 31.56 -2.13
N LEU A 10 38.93 30.84 -1.51
CA LEU A 10 38.65 29.56 -0.83
C LEU A 10 37.70 29.74 0.35
N THR A 11 37.90 30.79 1.16
CA THR A 11 37.03 31.08 2.31
C THR A 11 35.61 31.44 1.86
N VAL A 12 35.46 32.25 0.82
CA VAL A 12 34.15 32.58 0.23
C VAL A 12 33.47 31.33 -0.35
N GLY A 13 34.22 30.48 -1.06
CA GLY A 13 33.69 29.21 -1.57
C GLY A 13 33.20 28.27 -0.46
N LEU A 14 33.93 28.19 0.65
CA LEU A 14 33.55 27.43 1.84
C LEU A 14 32.25 27.97 2.48
N ILE A 15 32.14 29.29 2.63
CA ILE A 15 30.94 29.94 3.19
C ILE A 15 29.73 29.68 2.29
N ILE A 16 29.88 29.82 0.97
CA ILE A 16 28.80 29.54 0.01
C ILE A 16 28.41 28.06 0.06
N SER A 17 29.38 27.15 0.09
CA SER A 17 29.11 25.71 0.20
C SER A 17 28.38 25.36 1.51
N LEU A 18 28.77 25.95 2.64
CA LEU A 18 28.10 25.75 3.92
C LEU A 18 26.68 26.33 3.91
N PHE A 19 26.47 27.50 3.32
CA PHE A 19 25.16 28.13 3.18
C PHE A 19 24.21 27.27 2.34
N TYR A 20 24.66 26.81 1.15
CA TYR A 20 23.87 25.90 0.33
C TYR A 20 23.62 24.57 1.02
N ASN A 21 24.62 24.00 1.72
CA ASN A 21 24.44 22.75 2.45
C ASN A 21 23.43 22.89 3.60
N PHE A 22 23.40 24.04 4.28
CA PHE A 22 22.42 24.34 5.33
C PHE A 22 21.00 24.47 4.75
N GLN A 23 20.82 25.21 3.66
CA GLN A 23 19.49 25.31 3.01
C GLN A 23 19.03 23.98 2.41
N LEU A 24 19.95 23.22 1.81
CA LEU A 24 19.66 21.88 1.30
C LEU A 24 19.33 20.89 2.42
N LYS A 25 19.89 21.08 3.62
CA LYS A 25 19.56 20.25 4.78
C LYS A 25 18.11 20.43 5.21
N GLU A 26 17.65 21.68 5.38
CA GLU A 26 16.25 21.97 5.69
C GLU A 26 15.31 21.43 4.59
N TYR A 27 15.69 21.59 3.32
CA TYR A 27 14.93 21.05 2.19
C TYR A 27 14.81 19.52 2.24
N LYS A 28 15.91 18.82 2.54
CA LYS A 28 15.93 17.36 2.70
C LYS A 28 15.10 16.89 3.89
N GLU A 29 15.16 17.59 5.01
CA GLU A 29 14.33 17.28 6.19
C GLU A 29 12.84 17.41 5.87
N VAL A 30 12.44 18.44 5.11
CA VAL A 30 11.05 18.63 4.66
C VAL A 30 10.62 17.55 3.66
N GLN A 31 11.49 17.19 2.70
CA GLN A 31 11.21 16.10 1.75
C GLN A 31 11.03 14.76 2.49
N GLN A 32 11.92 14.43 3.42
CA GLN A 32 11.83 13.20 4.22
C GLN A 32 10.56 13.17 5.07
N HIS A 33 10.18 14.30 5.68
CA HIS A 33 8.93 14.40 6.42
C HIS A 33 7.70 14.18 5.53
N ASN A 34 7.65 14.83 4.36
CA ASN A 34 6.56 14.67 3.40
C ASN A 34 6.47 13.24 2.87
N TYR A 35 7.60 12.60 2.57
CA TYR A 35 7.67 11.20 2.18
C TYR A 35 7.08 10.28 3.26
N ASN A 36 7.52 10.43 4.51
CA ASN A 36 7.03 9.63 5.63
C ASN A 36 5.53 9.85 5.88
N LEU A 37 5.01 11.07 5.71
CA LEU A 37 3.58 11.36 5.80
C LEU A 37 2.79 10.64 4.70
N LYS A 38 3.24 10.70 3.45
CA LYS A 38 2.59 10.00 2.32
C LYS A 38 2.61 8.48 2.54
N LEU A 39 3.74 7.92 2.98
CA LEU A 39 3.91 6.50 3.27
C LEU A 39 2.96 6.05 4.38
N ASN A 40 2.93 6.79 5.50
CA ASN A 40 2.00 6.55 6.59
C ASN A 40 0.55 6.66 6.14
N HIS A 41 0.21 7.63 5.27
CA HIS A 41 -1.14 7.76 4.73
C HIS A 41 -1.55 6.54 3.90
N GLY A 42 -0.66 6.08 3.02
CA GLY A 42 -0.89 4.89 2.20
C GLY A 42 -1.08 3.62 3.03
N LEU A 43 -0.35 3.47 4.14
CA LEU A 43 -0.47 2.30 5.02
C LEU A 43 -1.66 2.40 5.97
N GLN A 44 -1.85 3.54 6.63
CA GLN A 44 -2.94 3.73 7.60
C GLN A 44 -4.31 3.67 6.90
N ILE A 45 -4.48 4.38 5.78
CA ILE A 45 -5.77 4.37 5.08
C ILE A 45 -5.86 3.19 4.11
N GLY A 46 -4.79 2.86 3.38
CA GLY A 46 -4.83 1.74 2.45
C GLY A 46 -4.94 0.39 3.14
N ILE A 47 -4.16 0.12 4.19
CA ILE A 47 -4.15 -1.20 4.85
C ILE A 47 -5.12 -1.24 6.02
N LYS A 48 -4.97 -0.39 7.04
CA LYS A 48 -5.74 -0.55 8.28
C LYS A 48 -7.23 -0.29 8.10
N GLU A 49 -7.61 0.74 7.35
CA GLU A 49 -9.03 0.95 7.06
C GLU A 49 -9.59 -0.18 6.18
N SER A 50 -8.81 -0.73 5.26
CA SER A 50 -9.23 -1.93 4.51
C SER A 50 -9.45 -3.14 5.42
N ILE A 51 -8.58 -3.37 6.41
CA ILE A 51 -8.75 -4.43 7.42
C ILE A 51 -10.05 -4.21 8.22
N ASN A 52 -10.29 -2.99 8.69
CA ASN A 52 -11.52 -2.64 9.41
C ASN A 52 -12.77 -2.87 8.54
N ASN A 53 -12.72 -2.45 7.28
CA ASN A 53 -13.83 -2.64 6.34
C ASN A 53 -14.05 -4.12 6.00
N LEU A 54 -12.98 -4.93 5.91
CA LEU A 54 -13.09 -6.39 5.76
C LEU A 54 -13.82 -7.02 6.95
N ASP A 55 -13.56 -6.57 8.18
CA ASP A 55 -14.30 -7.02 9.36
C ASP A 55 -15.80 -6.71 9.26
N VAL A 56 -16.14 -5.51 8.77
CA VAL A 56 -17.54 -5.11 8.55
C VAL A 56 -18.19 -6.00 7.49
N VAL A 57 -17.53 -6.26 6.36
CA VAL A 57 -18.04 -7.15 5.31
C VAL A 57 -18.24 -8.58 5.83
N ILE A 58 -17.26 -9.12 6.57
CA ILE A 58 -17.39 -10.45 7.19
C ILE A 58 -18.60 -10.49 8.14
N LYS A 59 -18.78 -9.44 8.93
CA LYS A 59 -19.91 -9.34 9.86
C LYS A 59 -21.25 -9.29 9.11
N THR A 60 -21.40 -8.46 8.08
CA THR A 60 -22.66 -8.38 7.31
C THR A 60 -23.00 -9.70 6.63
N LEU A 61 -21.99 -10.45 6.17
CA LEU A 61 -22.18 -11.79 5.63
C LEU A 61 -22.67 -12.78 6.69
N LYS A 62 -22.03 -12.81 7.87
CA LYS A 62 -22.36 -13.69 9.01
C LYS A 62 -23.74 -13.40 9.62
N ASP A 63 -24.10 -12.12 9.73
CA ASP A 63 -25.38 -11.65 10.27
C ASP A 63 -26.55 -11.92 9.31
N LYS A 64 -26.27 -12.53 8.14
CA LYS A 64 -27.25 -12.78 7.08
C LYS A 64 -27.93 -11.49 6.60
N SER A 65 -27.19 -10.38 6.62
CA SER A 65 -27.70 -9.08 6.18
C SER A 65 -28.22 -9.14 4.74
N PRO A 66 -29.21 -8.29 4.41
CA PRO A 66 -29.72 -8.19 3.05
C PRO A 66 -28.63 -7.75 2.08
N LYS A 67 -28.83 -8.07 0.80
CA LYS A 67 -27.91 -7.81 -0.30
C LYS A 67 -27.38 -6.37 -0.32
N GLU A 68 -28.26 -5.41 -0.11
CA GLU A 68 -27.94 -3.98 -0.15
C GLU A 68 -26.94 -3.57 0.94
N GLN A 69 -27.04 -4.18 2.12
CA GLN A 69 -26.10 -3.93 3.21
C GLN A 69 -24.72 -4.53 2.93
N ILE A 70 -24.67 -5.73 2.33
CA ILE A 70 -23.40 -6.36 1.93
C ILE A 70 -22.71 -5.49 0.87
N ILE A 71 -23.46 -5.08 -0.16
CA ILE A 71 -22.96 -4.18 -1.21
C ILE A 71 -22.45 -2.87 -0.62
N ARG A 72 -23.18 -2.27 0.33
CA ARG A 72 -22.73 -1.06 1.01
C ARG A 72 -21.41 -1.27 1.74
N SER A 73 -21.27 -2.34 2.52
CA SER A 73 -20.02 -2.65 3.23
C SER A 73 -18.85 -2.92 2.27
N LEU A 74 -19.11 -3.56 1.11
CA LEU A 74 -18.11 -3.72 0.06
C LEU A 74 -17.71 -2.36 -0.56
N GLY A 75 -18.66 -1.43 -0.68
CA GLY A 75 -18.39 -0.06 -1.13
C GLY A 75 -17.35 0.65 -0.27
N ASP A 76 -17.47 0.55 1.06
CA ASP A 76 -16.51 1.16 2.00
C ASP A 76 -15.11 0.53 1.87
N LEU A 77 -15.04 -0.80 1.74
CA LEU A 77 -13.80 -1.52 1.45
C LEU A 77 -13.15 -1.05 0.13
N ILE A 78 -13.93 -0.96 -0.94
CA ILE A 78 -13.47 -0.54 -2.27
C ILE A 78 -12.85 0.87 -2.21
N VAL A 79 -13.43 1.79 -1.42
CA VAL A 79 -12.89 3.14 -1.24
C VAL A 79 -11.52 3.09 -0.55
N SER A 80 -11.40 2.38 0.58
CA SER A 80 -10.11 2.27 1.30
C SER A 80 -9.00 1.63 0.46
N LEU A 81 -9.30 0.56 -0.28
CA LEU A 81 -8.35 -0.06 -1.21
C LEU A 81 -7.92 0.89 -2.33
N LYS A 82 -8.86 1.68 -2.87
CA LYS A 82 -8.55 2.66 -3.93
C LYS A 82 -7.66 3.79 -3.43
N VAL A 83 -7.88 4.26 -2.20
CA VAL A 83 -7.00 5.26 -1.58
C VAL A 83 -5.59 4.69 -1.38
N GLY A 84 -5.46 3.42 -0.98
CA GLY A 84 -4.17 2.72 -0.92
C GLY A 84 -3.46 2.69 -2.27
N GLU A 85 -4.15 2.28 -3.34
CA GLU A 85 -3.62 2.28 -4.71
C GLU A 85 -3.12 3.68 -5.11
N GLU A 86 -3.93 4.72 -4.93
CA GLU A 86 -3.60 6.08 -5.32
C GLU A 86 -2.41 6.63 -4.52
N ALA A 87 -2.39 6.43 -3.20
CA ALA A 87 -1.29 6.85 -2.34
C ALA A 87 0.05 6.25 -2.80
N PHE A 88 0.09 4.95 -3.08
CA PHE A 88 1.31 4.30 -3.56
C PHE A 88 1.63 4.63 -5.01
N THR A 89 0.64 4.95 -5.84
CA THR A 89 0.90 5.50 -7.19
C THR A 89 1.61 6.85 -7.11
N PHE A 90 1.18 7.74 -6.21
CA PHE A 90 1.84 9.02 -6.00
C PHE A 90 3.24 8.88 -5.38
N LEU A 91 3.45 7.89 -4.51
CA LEU A 91 4.75 7.59 -3.93
C LEU A 91 5.76 7.03 -4.93
N ASP A 92 5.32 6.53 -6.10
CA ASP A 92 6.25 5.92 -7.07
C ASP A 92 7.32 6.91 -7.54
N SER A 93 6.97 8.19 -7.68
CA SER A 93 7.96 9.23 -8.00
C SER A 93 8.98 9.42 -6.89
N ASP A 94 8.56 9.36 -5.62
CA ASP A 94 9.48 9.45 -4.47
C ASP A 94 10.37 8.19 -4.39
N PHE A 95 9.85 7.01 -4.76
CA PHE A 95 10.63 5.76 -4.83
C PHE A 95 11.68 5.79 -5.96
N GLN A 96 11.35 6.44 -7.08
CA GLN A 96 12.20 6.53 -8.26
C GLN A 96 13.24 7.67 -8.19
N GLU A 97 13.14 8.61 -7.24
CA GLU A 97 14.01 9.79 -7.17
C GLU A 97 15.51 9.42 -7.07
N GLU A 98 15.83 8.27 -6.48
CA GLU A 98 17.21 7.71 -6.43
C GLU A 98 17.47 6.56 -7.42
N GLY A 99 16.51 6.25 -8.30
CA GLY A 99 16.66 5.34 -9.44
C GLY A 99 16.77 3.85 -9.13
N GLN A 100 16.47 3.42 -7.89
CA GLN A 100 16.68 2.02 -7.46
C GLN A 100 15.44 1.31 -6.93
N ALA A 101 14.31 2.00 -6.78
CA ALA A 101 13.08 1.41 -6.23
C ALA A 101 11.83 1.84 -7.00
N SER A 102 10.75 1.08 -6.83
CA SER A 102 9.42 1.42 -7.32
C SER A 102 8.33 0.91 -6.39
N SER A 103 7.25 1.67 -6.23
CA SER A 103 6.06 1.23 -5.52
C SER A 103 5.08 0.46 -6.42
N TYR A 104 5.48 0.13 -7.65
CA TYR A 104 4.66 -0.55 -8.67
C TYR A 104 3.90 -1.77 -8.15
N LEU A 105 4.63 -2.69 -7.52
CA LEU A 105 4.03 -3.91 -6.98
C LEU A 105 3.05 -3.59 -5.85
N ILE A 106 3.33 -2.55 -5.06
CA ILE A 106 2.50 -2.13 -3.93
C ILE A 106 1.15 -1.64 -4.43
N TYR A 107 1.14 -0.63 -5.30
CA TYR A 107 -0.13 -0.09 -5.80
C TYR A 107 -0.90 -1.11 -6.66
N ASN A 108 -0.23 -2.01 -7.38
CA ASN A 108 -0.92 -3.07 -8.12
C ASN A 108 -1.55 -4.10 -7.18
N THR A 109 -0.91 -4.42 -6.05
CA THR A 109 -1.51 -5.29 -5.03
C THR A 109 -2.85 -4.71 -4.56
N PHE A 110 -2.89 -3.40 -4.27
CA PHE A 110 -4.15 -2.71 -3.94
C PHE A 110 -5.16 -2.71 -5.08
N ARG A 111 -4.71 -2.51 -6.31
CA ARG A 111 -5.55 -2.54 -7.51
C ARG A 111 -6.23 -3.89 -7.70
N ASP A 112 -5.51 -4.99 -7.46
CA ASP A 112 -6.08 -6.33 -7.59
C ASP A 112 -7.07 -6.65 -6.49
N PHE A 113 -6.79 -6.21 -5.27
CA PHE A 113 -7.75 -6.33 -4.15
C PHE A 113 -9.01 -5.50 -4.42
N TYR A 114 -8.85 -4.29 -4.96
CA TYR A 114 -9.94 -3.44 -5.42
C TYR A 114 -10.77 -4.12 -6.51
N ALA A 115 -10.11 -4.67 -7.52
CA ALA A 115 -10.77 -5.35 -8.64
C ALA A 115 -11.56 -6.57 -8.16
N TYR A 116 -10.97 -7.36 -7.25
CA TYR A 116 -11.66 -8.48 -6.61
C TYR A 116 -12.91 -8.02 -5.84
N ALA A 117 -12.79 -7.03 -4.96
CA ALA A 117 -13.92 -6.54 -4.17
C ALA A 117 -15.02 -5.93 -5.05
N LYS A 118 -14.66 -5.19 -6.10
CA LYS A 118 -15.62 -4.47 -6.96
C LYS A 118 -16.24 -5.35 -8.03
N VAL A 119 -15.42 -6.09 -8.77
CA VAL A 119 -15.87 -6.85 -9.95
C VAL A 119 -16.32 -8.24 -9.50
N ASP A 120 -15.42 -9.00 -8.87
CA ASP A 120 -15.67 -10.40 -8.55
C ASP A 120 -16.68 -10.56 -7.40
N LEU A 121 -16.65 -9.69 -6.38
CA LEU A 121 -17.58 -9.79 -5.25
C LEU A 121 -18.84 -8.94 -5.45
N MET A 122 -18.69 -7.61 -5.49
CA MET A 122 -19.82 -6.71 -5.57
C MET A 122 -20.59 -6.87 -6.89
N GLY A 123 -19.90 -7.09 -8.01
CA GLY A 123 -20.51 -7.33 -9.32
C GLY A 123 -21.35 -8.61 -9.36
N ASP A 124 -20.81 -9.72 -8.87
CA ASP A 124 -21.51 -11.02 -8.86
C ASP A 124 -22.71 -11.02 -7.91
N ILE A 125 -22.59 -10.37 -6.75
CA ILE A 125 -23.71 -10.17 -5.82
C ILE A 125 -24.78 -9.26 -6.45
N ALA A 126 -24.38 -8.13 -7.03
CA ALA A 126 -25.29 -7.16 -7.64
C ALA A 126 -26.08 -7.77 -8.81
N SER A 127 -25.41 -8.58 -9.64
CA SER A 127 -26.01 -9.26 -10.80
C SER A 127 -26.79 -10.53 -10.46
N ASN A 128 -26.82 -10.94 -9.18
CA ASN A 128 -27.41 -12.21 -8.71
C ASN A 128 -26.75 -13.45 -9.33
N GLN A 129 -25.51 -13.34 -9.82
CA GLN A 129 -24.72 -14.50 -10.23
C GLN A 129 -24.25 -15.31 -9.02
N PHE A 130 -24.17 -14.67 -7.85
CA PHE A 130 -23.87 -15.30 -6.58
C PHE A 130 -25.15 -15.42 -5.73
N SER A 131 -25.51 -16.64 -5.33
CA SER A 131 -26.59 -16.84 -4.35
C SER A 131 -26.12 -16.41 -2.96
N LEU A 132 -26.98 -15.73 -2.20
CA LEU A 132 -26.68 -15.32 -0.82
C LEU A 132 -27.25 -16.32 0.19
N ASP A 133 -27.23 -17.60 -0.15
CA ASP A 133 -27.53 -18.70 0.77
C ASP A 133 -26.39 -18.90 1.80
N LEU A 134 -26.60 -19.83 2.73
CA LEU A 134 -25.67 -20.04 3.85
C LEU A 134 -24.29 -20.52 3.38
N ASP A 135 -24.24 -21.47 2.45
CA ASP A 135 -22.98 -22.07 2.00
C ASP A 135 -22.16 -21.06 1.20
N SER A 136 -22.82 -20.30 0.34
CA SER A 136 -22.22 -19.24 -0.47
C SER A 136 -21.70 -18.11 0.41
N ARG A 137 -22.44 -17.69 1.43
CA ARG A 137 -21.97 -16.72 2.44
C ARG A 137 -20.75 -17.24 3.21
N ASN A 138 -20.76 -18.51 3.61
CA ASN A 138 -19.63 -19.11 4.32
C ASN A 138 -18.37 -19.15 3.46
N LYS A 139 -18.51 -19.44 2.16
CA LYS A 139 -17.40 -19.36 1.20
C LYS A 139 -16.85 -17.94 1.10
N LEU A 140 -17.71 -16.94 0.93
CA LEU A 140 -17.29 -15.53 0.91
C LEU A 140 -16.59 -15.12 2.19
N VAL A 141 -17.11 -15.51 3.36
CA VAL A 141 -16.47 -15.24 4.65
C VAL A 141 -15.08 -15.87 4.73
N ASN A 142 -14.88 -17.07 4.18
CA ASN A 142 -13.58 -17.72 4.14
C ASN A 142 -12.61 -16.96 3.23
N ASP A 143 -13.01 -16.66 2.00
CA ASP A 143 -12.16 -16.00 1.00
C ASP A 143 -11.77 -14.58 1.45
N ILE A 144 -12.74 -13.81 1.97
CA ILE A 144 -12.50 -12.48 2.54
C ILE A 144 -11.66 -12.58 3.83
N GLY A 145 -11.84 -13.65 4.60
CA GLY A 145 -11.05 -13.93 5.79
C GLY A 145 -9.57 -14.22 5.49
N ILE A 146 -9.25 -14.84 4.35
CA ILE A 146 -7.88 -15.01 3.86
C ILE A 146 -7.27 -13.63 3.57
N LEU A 147 -7.94 -12.84 2.72
CA LEU A 147 -7.49 -11.49 2.36
C LEU A 147 -7.25 -10.61 3.60
N LYS A 148 -8.15 -10.67 4.58
CA LYS A 148 -8.01 -9.94 5.84
C LYS A 148 -6.74 -10.35 6.59
N LYS A 149 -6.53 -11.64 6.82
CA LYS A 149 -5.37 -12.14 7.56
C LYS A 149 -4.06 -11.78 6.88
N ASP A 150 -4.04 -11.80 5.55
CA ASP A 150 -2.86 -11.45 4.79
C ASP A 150 -2.55 -9.95 4.86
N LEU A 151 -3.56 -9.09 4.81
CA LEU A 151 -3.40 -7.66 5.08
C LEU A 151 -2.98 -7.38 6.52
N GLU A 152 -3.55 -8.07 7.52
CA GLU A 152 -3.13 -7.97 8.93
C GLU A 152 -1.67 -8.38 9.10
N TYR A 153 -1.23 -9.43 8.40
CA TYR A 153 0.16 -9.85 8.41
C TYR A 153 1.06 -8.78 7.78
N ILE A 154 0.70 -8.24 6.62
CA ILE A 154 1.46 -7.16 5.98
C ILE A 154 1.53 -5.93 6.89
N ASP A 155 0.41 -5.48 7.47
CA ASP A 155 0.36 -4.35 8.42
C ASP A 155 1.34 -4.54 9.59
N SER A 156 1.40 -5.77 10.14
CA SER A 156 2.29 -6.10 11.26
C SER A 156 3.77 -5.89 10.95
N GLN A 157 4.16 -5.91 9.68
CA GLN A 157 5.54 -5.72 9.22
C GLN A 157 5.86 -4.25 8.92
N PHE A 158 4.85 -3.39 8.76
CA PHE A 158 4.97 -2.01 8.30
C PHE A 158 4.44 -1.00 9.33
N ASN A 159 5.02 -0.99 10.54
CA ASN A 159 4.72 0.04 11.52
C ASN A 159 5.54 1.33 11.28
N GLU A 160 5.05 2.45 11.80
CA GLU A 160 5.64 3.77 11.59
C GLU A 160 7.11 3.86 12.03
N ASP A 161 7.46 3.20 13.15
CA ASP A 161 8.83 3.21 13.68
C ASP A 161 9.78 2.39 12.81
N VAL A 162 9.31 1.29 12.24
CA VAL A 162 10.07 0.49 11.28
C VAL A 162 10.32 1.29 10.01
N LEU A 163 9.35 2.06 9.53
CA LEU A 163 9.41 2.69 8.21
C LEU A 163 10.23 3.97 8.12
N LYS A 164 10.27 4.76 9.19
CA LYS A 164 10.98 6.06 9.22
C LYS A 164 12.45 5.98 8.82
N ASP A 165 13.08 4.84 9.08
CA ASP A 165 14.51 4.61 8.87
C ASP A 165 14.80 3.73 7.63
N GLN A 166 13.79 3.32 6.88
CA GLN A 166 13.96 2.39 5.76
C GLN A 166 14.01 3.12 4.42
N SER A 167 14.90 2.63 3.56
CA SER A 167 14.97 3.10 2.18
C SER A 167 13.74 2.64 1.39
N PRO A 168 13.32 3.39 0.34
CA PRO A 168 12.28 2.94 -0.59
C PRO A 168 12.55 1.54 -1.16
N LYS A 169 13.82 1.21 -1.41
CA LYS A 169 14.22 -0.12 -1.89
C LYS A 169 13.93 -1.23 -0.88
N TRP A 170 14.22 -0.99 0.39
CA TRP A 170 13.86 -1.94 1.44
C TRP A 170 12.35 -2.19 1.49
N ILE A 171 11.54 -1.13 1.35
CA ILE A 171 10.07 -1.24 1.36
C ILE A 171 9.58 -2.07 0.16
N GLU A 172 10.09 -1.79 -1.04
CA GLU A 172 9.79 -2.57 -2.25
C GLU A 172 10.13 -4.06 -2.06
N ASP A 173 11.35 -4.36 -1.65
CA ASP A 173 11.84 -5.73 -1.52
C ASP A 173 11.06 -6.48 -0.42
N LYS A 174 10.80 -5.80 0.71
CA LYS A 174 10.01 -6.38 1.79
C LYS A 174 8.57 -6.61 1.38
N TRP A 175 7.96 -5.67 0.66
CA TRP A 175 6.60 -5.85 0.13
C TRP A 175 6.53 -7.06 -0.82
N LYS A 176 7.51 -7.17 -1.72
CA LYS A 176 7.61 -8.29 -2.66
C LYS A 176 7.72 -9.62 -1.94
N GLU A 177 8.61 -9.72 -0.94
CA GLU A 177 8.76 -10.91 -0.10
C GLU A 177 7.42 -11.31 0.53
N LEU A 178 6.75 -10.36 1.20
CA LEU A 178 5.51 -10.61 1.92
C LEU A 178 4.38 -11.03 0.99
N VAL A 179 4.14 -10.30 -0.10
CA VAL A 179 3.08 -10.65 -1.07
C VAL A 179 3.35 -12.01 -1.71
N THR A 180 4.61 -12.31 -2.06
CA THR A 180 4.97 -13.62 -2.63
C THR A 180 4.72 -14.74 -1.63
N GLU A 181 5.08 -14.54 -0.36
CA GLU A 181 4.81 -15.51 0.70
C GLU A 181 3.31 -15.77 0.85
N ARG A 182 2.49 -14.71 0.93
CA ARG A 182 1.03 -14.80 1.12
C ARG A 182 0.34 -15.48 -0.05
N ILE A 183 0.68 -15.10 -1.29
CA ILE A 183 0.15 -15.72 -2.51
C ILE A 183 0.42 -17.23 -2.52
N ASN A 184 1.64 -17.64 -2.14
CA ASN A 184 2.01 -19.05 -2.16
C ASN A 184 1.41 -19.87 -1.01
N GLN A 185 0.98 -19.24 0.10
CA GLN A 185 0.27 -19.92 1.20
C GLN A 185 -1.18 -20.29 0.85
N HIS A 186 -1.79 -19.61 -0.12
CA HIS A 186 -3.18 -19.80 -0.53
C HIS A 186 -3.33 -20.07 -2.04
N PRO A 187 -2.78 -21.19 -2.55
CA PRO A 187 -2.71 -21.45 -3.99
C PRO A 187 -4.08 -21.62 -4.67
N ASP A 188 -5.10 -22.05 -3.91
CA ASP A 188 -6.45 -22.26 -4.42
C ASP A 188 -7.30 -20.98 -4.39
N PHE A 189 -6.76 -19.86 -3.88
CA PHE A 189 -7.49 -18.60 -3.87
C PHE A 189 -7.38 -17.92 -5.23
N LYS A 190 -8.50 -17.88 -5.98
CA LYS A 190 -8.58 -17.39 -7.37
C LYS A 190 -7.92 -16.02 -7.59
N LEU A 191 -8.03 -15.10 -6.63
CA LEU A 191 -7.36 -13.80 -6.70
C LEU A 191 -5.84 -13.95 -6.80
N TYR A 192 -5.26 -14.79 -5.95
CA TYR A 192 -3.82 -15.00 -5.87
C TYR A 192 -3.28 -15.80 -7.05
N GLU A 193 -4.07 -16.70 -7.62
CA GLU A 193 -3.74 -17.36 -8.89
C GLU A 193 -3.53 -16.32 -10.00
N ARG A 194 -4.45 -15.36 -10.13
CA ARG A 194 -4.33 -14.24 -11.09
C ARG A 194 -3.10 -13.38 -10.81
N MET A 195 -2.90 -12.96 -9.57
CA MET A 195 -1.74 -12.14 -9.19
C MET A 195 -0.41 -12.84 -9.46
N LYS A 196 -0.34 -14.16 -9.23
CA LYS A 196 0.85 -14.97 -9.50
C LYS A 196 1.22 -14.94 -10.99
N MET A 197 0.22 -15.08 -11.87
CA MET A 197 0.42 -14.98 -13.32
C MET A 197 0.83 -13.58 -13.76
N GLU A 198 0.21 -12.54 -13.20
CA GLU A 198 0.48 -11.15 -13.59
C GLU A 198 1.84 -10.65 -13.12
N TYR A 199 2.29 -11.08 -11.94
CA TYR A 199 3.53 -10.60 -11.33
C TYR A 199 4.73 -11.52 -11.62
N ASN A 200 4.51 -12.65 -12.29
CA ASN A 200 5.54 -13.67 -12.56
C ASN A 200 6.27 -14.11 -11.26
N LEU A 201 5.48 -14.43 -10.23
CA LEU A 201 5.92 -14.85 -8.89
C LEU A 201 5.87 -16.38 -8.68
#